data_AF-A0A3R7RML9-F1
#
_entry.id   AF-A0A3R7RML9-F1
#
_cell.length_a   1.000
_cell.length_b   1.000
_cell.length_c   1.000
_cell.angle_alpha   90.00
_cell.angle_beta   90.00
_cell.angle_gamma   90.00
#
_symmetry.space_group_name_H-M   'P 1'
#
loop_
_entity.id
_entity.type
_entity.pdbx_description
1 polymer ?
#
loop_
_entity_poly.entity_id
_entity_poly.type
_entity_poly.pdbx_seq_one_letter_code
_entity_poly.pdbx_strand_id
1 'polypeptide(L)'
;MLKKQLSILAITLLLTSLSFAQNGMYLAYEFQAKTGSESTIAQLLTTYHNEVGAYKSGGFDVTRFDLNGPDEGTHRVLIYGDMDNFGLENQSTMIGLQFELLQEKLNDHIEKGTRSEGGYLLAENGNGFDGYPYRAEWRLNVSDPATYAASFVKFMNSDEVLSIMNERPLELGSVAGGMTGETHWVYAGFENIIDYMMTMQAIYASDAFMLHQEEASGIFTLMREFTETNLATFK
;
A
#
# COMPACT_ATOMS: atom_id res chain seq x y z
N MET A 1 21.29 46.32 -43.72
CA MET A 1 20.93 44.88 -43.66
C MET A 1 20.61 44.52 -42.21
N LEU A 2 19.32 44.54 -41.86
CA LEU A 2 18.80 44.03 -40.58
C LEU A 2 18.55 42.53 -40.74
N LYS A 3 19.25 41.65 -40.01
CA LYS A 3 18.75 40.30 -39.73
C LYS A 3 19.17 39.83 -38.32
N LYS A 4 18.21 40.03 -37.42
CA LYS A 4 17.74 39.14 -36.34
C LYS A 4 18.79 38.43 -35.46
N GLN A 5 18.90 38.98 -34.26
CA GLN A 5 19.09 38.31 -32.96
C GLN A 5 18.97 36.78 -32.97
N LEU A 6 20.09 36.09 -32.72
CA LEU A 6 20.08 34.72 -32.20
C LEU A 6 19.76 34.78 -30.70
N SER A 7 18.48 34.81 -30.37
CA SER A 7 17.98 34.41 -29.06
C SER A 7 17.50 32.96 -29.19
N ILE A 8 18.39 32.00 -28.92
CA ILE A 8 17.98 30.62 -28.63
C ILE A 8 18.63 30.26 -27.28
N LEU A 9 18.07 30.85 -26.23
CA LEU A 9 18.13 30.30 -24.88
C LEU A 9 16.89 29.42 -24.74
N ALA A 10 16.97 28.21 -25.26
CA ALA A 10 15.99 27.16 -25.06
C ALA A 10 16.77 25.85 -24.93
N ILE A 11 16.34 25.01 -23.98
CA ILE A 11 16.88 23.69 -23.64
C ILE A 11 17.97 23.71 -22.55
N THR A 12 17.55 24.09 -21.34
CA THR A 12 17.91 23.29 -20.14
C THR A 12 16.74 23.37 -19.17
N LEU A 13 15.60 22.84 -19.62
CA LEU A 13 14.59 22.36 -18.68
C LEU A 13 15.25 21.10 -18.07
N LEU A 14 15.92 21.24 -16.93
CA LEU A 14 16.13 20.12 -16.02
C LEU A 14 14.73 19.72 -15.54
N LEU A 15 14.00 19.00 -16.39
CA LEU A 15 13.05 18.01 -15.91
C LEU A 15 13.96 16.98 -15.22
N THR A 16 14.22 17.18 -13.94
CA THR A 16 14.56 16.06 -13.06
C THR A 16 13.40 15.11 -13.21
N SER A 17 13.52 14.12 -14.11
CA SER A 17 12.67 12.95 -14.06
C SER A 17 12.84 12.42 -12.65
N LEU A 18 11.83 12.61 -11.82
CA LEU A 18 11.72 11.89 -10.56
C LEU A 18 11.70 10.42 -10.96
N SER A 19 12.87 9.80 -11.00
CA SER A 19 12.99 8.36 -11.09
C SER A 19 12.61 7.88 -9.71
N PHE A 20 11.35 7.50 -9.52
CA PHE A 20 10.95 6.70 -8.36
C PHE A 20 11.83 5.45 -8.40
N ALA A 21 12.81 5.37 -7.51
CA ALA A 21 13.55 4.14 -7.29
C ALA A 21 12.56 3.18 -6.61
N GLN A 22 11.95 2.30 -7.41
CA GLN A 22 11.02 1.29 -6.92
C GLN A 22 11.81 0.28 -6.10
N ASN A 23 11.79 0.44 -4.77
CA ASN A 23 12.54 -0.44 -3.89
C ASN A 23 11.67 -1.61 -3.41
N GLY A 24 10.37 -1.40 -3.21
CA GLY A 24 9.44 -2.40 -2.67
C GLY A 24 8.44 -2.94 -3.69
N MET A 25 8.02 -4.18 -3.49
CA MET A 25 6.87 -4.81 -4.15
C MET A 25 5.91 -5.41 -3.12
N TYR A 26 4.66 -5.61 -3.53
CA TYR A 26 3.66 -6.27 -2.70
C TYR A 26 2.79 -7.23 -3.50
N LEU A 27 2.19 -8.19 -2.80
CA LEU A 27 1.10 -9.05 -3.23
C LEU A 27 -0.01 -8.97 -2.18
N ALA A 28 -1.27 -8.81 -2.60
CA ALA A 28 -2.40 -8.77 -1.71
C ALA A 28 -3.47 -9.78 -2.12
N TYR A 29 -3.95 -10.55 -1.14
CA TYR A 29 -5.02 -11.54 -1.32
C TYR A 29 -6.14 -11.24 -0.33
N GLU A 30 -7.27 -10.79 -0.85
CA GLU A 30 -8.48 -10.55 -0.08
C GLU A 30 -9.43 -11.74 -0.17
N PHE A 31 -10.09 -12.04 0.94
CA PHE A 31 -11.03 -13.14 1.01
C PHE A 31 -12.13 -12.87 2.05
N GLN A 32 -13.21 -13.63 1.92
CA GLN A 32 -14.27 -13.70 2.91
C GLN A 32 -14.01 -14.91 3.81
N ALA A 33 -13.64 -14.67 5.07
CA ALA A 33 -13.55 -15.71 6.09
C ALA A 33 -14.95 -16.22 6.49
N LYS A 34 -15.05 -17.52 6.77
CA LYS A 34 -16.23 -18.10 7.44
C LYS A 34 -16.35 -17.54 8.86
N THR A 35 -17.58 -17.33 9.31
CA THR A 35 -17.86 -16.84 10.67
C THR A 35 -17.10 -17.65 11.72
N GLY A 36 -16.37 -16.96 12.60
CA GLY A 36 -15.60 -17.58 13.69
C GLY A 36 -14.26 -18.20 13.27
N SER A 37 -13.82 -18.05 12.03
CA SER A 37 -12.56 -18.66 11.55
C SER A 37 -11.32 -17.75 11.65
N GLU A 38 -11.47 -16.47 12.04
CA GLU A 38 -10.37 -15.48 12.09
C GLU A 38 -9.16 -15.98 12.90
N SER A 39 -9.39 -16.45 14.14
CA SER A 39 -8.32 -16.96 15.01
C SER A 39 -7.64 -18.20 14.44
N THR A 40 -8.39 -19.09 13.81
CA THR A 40 -7.85 -20.30 13.19
C THR A 40 -7.01 -19.96 11.96
N ILE A 41 -7.46 -19.01 11.12
CA ILE A 41 -6.70 -18.54 9.97
C ILE A 41 -5.36 -17.92 10.42
N ALA A 42 -5.40 -17.04 11.43
CA ALA A 42 -4.20 -16.45 12.01
C ALA A 42 -3.24 -17.52 12.56
N GLN A 43 -3.76 -18.55 13.23
CA GLN A 43 -2.95 -19.66 13.74
C GLN A 43 -2.33 -20.51 12.64
N LEU A 44 -3.06 -20.80 11.56
CA LEU A 44 -2.55 -21.55 10.40
C LEU A 44 -1.39 -20.81 9.74
N LEU A 45 -1.55 -19.50 9.52
CA LEU A 45 -0.51 -18.63 8.95
C LEU A 45 0.70 -18.49 9.87
N THR A 46 0.48 -18.42 11.19
CA THR A 46 1.55 -18.42 12.20
C THR A 46 2.35 -19.72 12.17
N THR A 47 1.66 -20.86 12.08
CA THR A 47 2.30 -22.18 11.99
C THR A 47 3.13 -22.28 10.73
N TYR A 48 2.59 -21.86 9.58
CA TYR A 48 3.31 -21.81 8.32
C TYR A 48 4.56 -20.94 8.41
N HIS A 49 4.46 -19.71 8.94
CA HIS A 49 5.61 -18.82 9.10
C HIS A 49 6.72 -19.47 9.95
N ASN A 50 6.37 -20.07 11.09
CA ASN A 50 7.32 -20.76 11.95
C ASN A 50 8.00 -21.96 11.26
N GLU A 51 7.32 -22.58 10.30
CA GLU A 51 7.84 -23.69 9.51
C GLU A 51 8.78 -23.24 8.38
N VAL A 52 8.46 -22.14 7.70
CA VAL A 52 9.24 -21.66 6.53
C VAL A 52 10.40 -20.73 6.89
N GLY A 53 10.35 -20.11 8.07
CA GLY A 53 11.42 -19.26 8.59
C GLY A 53 11.41 -17.83 8.05
N ALA A 54 12.58 -17.20 8.12
CA ALA A 54 12.76 -15.77 7.86
C ALA A 54 12.63 -15.38 6.38
N TYR A 55 12.15 -14.16 6.15
CA TYR A 55 12.15 -13.52 4.84
C TYR A 55 13.46 -12.78 4.59
N LYS A 56 13.91 -12.79 3.33
CA LYS A 56 15.09 -12.03 2.90
C LYS A 56 14.88 -10.52 3.05
N SER A 57 13.66 -10.06 2.80
CA SER A 57 13.19 -8.70 2.99
C SER A 57 11.67 -8.69 3.19
N GLY A 58 11.18 -7.70 3.93
CA GLY A 58 9.77 -7.54 4.24
C GLY A 58 9.19 -8.70 5.04
N GLY A 59 8.03 -9.21 4.62
CA GLY A 59 7.26 -10.19 5.38
C GLY A 59 5.83 -10.31 4.87
N PHE A 60 4.93 -10.74 5.73
CA PHE A 60 3.50 -10.62 5.45
C PHE A 60 2.67 -10.26 6.67
N ASP A 61 1.58 -9.55 6.39
CA ASP A 61 0.57 -9.15 7.36
C ASP A 61 -0.75 -9.87 7.09
N VAL A 62 -1.52 -10.08 8.16
CA VAL A 62 -2.90 -10.55 8.10
C VAL A 62 -3.77 -9.47 8.71
N THR A 63 -4.66 -8.90 7.92
CA THR A 63 -5.52 -7.81 8.35
C THR A 63 -6.99 -8.21 8.26
N ARG A 64 -7.82 -7.57 9.09
CA ARG A 64 -9.28 -7.61 9.00
C ARG A 64 -9.79 -6.26 8.55
N PHE A 65 -10.66 -6.23 7.55
CA PHE A 65 -11.35 -5.00 7.18
C PHE A 65 -12.36 -4.60 8.26
N ASP A 66 -12.27 -3.36 8.74
CA ASP A 66 -13.21 -2.81 9.73
C ASP A 66 -14.29 -1.96 9.06
N LEU A 67 -13.90 -1.09 8.11
CA LEU A 67 -14.80 -0.32 7.27
C LEU A 67 -14.48 -0.63 5.81
N ASN A 68 -15.28 -1.48 5.14
CA ASN A 68 -14.99 -1.96 3.78
C ASN A 68 -16.02 -1.54 2.71
N GLY A 69 -16.93 -0.61 3.07
CA GLY A 69 -18.01 -0.20 2.18
C GLY A 69 -18.84 -1.40 1.69
N PRO A 70 -19.14 -1.47 0.37
CA PRO A 70 -19.96 -2.54 -0.20
C PRO A 70 -19.19 -3.84 -0.50
N ASP A 71 -17.86 -3.86 -0.31
CA ASP A 71 -17.03 -5.00 -0.70
C ASP A 71 -17.21 -6.19 0.26
N GLU A 72 -17.21 -7.40 -0.31
CA GLU A 72 -17.50 -8.65 0.43
C GLU A 72 -16.28 -9.23 1.17
N GLY A 73 -15.08 -8.70 0.90
CA GLY A 73 -13.86 -9.13 1.58
C GLY A 73 -13.96 -8.83 3.08
N THR A 74 -13.51 -9.76 3.91
CA THR A 74 -13.44 -9.55 5.37
C THR A 74 -12.02 -9.48 5.88
N HIS A 75 -11.08 -10.10 5.16
CA HIS A 75 -9.68 -10.17 5.54
C HIS A 75 -8.78 -10.03 4.31
N ARG A 76 -7.52 -9.67 4.57
CA ARG A 76 -6.46 -9.58 3.58
C ARG A 76 -5.17 -10.19 4.11
N VAL A 77 -4.47 -10.94 3.26
CA VAL A 77 -3.04 -11.24 3.43
C VAL A 77 -2.26 -10.29 2.53
N LEU A 78 -1.36 -9.52 3.11
CA LEU A 78 -0.47 -8.61 2.39
C LEU A 78 0.97 -9.12 2.53
N ILE A 79 1.60 -9.52 1.44
CA ILE A 79 3.01 -9.92 1.38
C ILE A 79 3.79 -8.76 0.77
N TYR A 80 4.90 -8.37 1.38
CA TYR A 80 5.69 -7.21 0.95
C TYR A 80 7.19 -7.47 1.14
N GLY A 81 8.02 -6.73 0.41
CA GLY A 81 9.48 -6.80 0.52
C GLY A 81 10.18 -6.09 -0.61
N ASP A 82 11.51 -6.10 -0.58
CA ASP A 82 12.35 -5.44 -1.58
C ASP A 82 12.33 -6.24 -2.89
N MET A 83 12.23 -5.55 -4.02
CA MET A 83 12.07 -6.21 -5.33
C MET A 83 13.25 -7.12 -5.70
N ASP A 84 14.48 -6.70 -5.37
CA ASP A 84 15.71 -7.44 -5.66
C ASP A 84 16.05 -8.49 -4.59
N ASN A 85 15.32 -8.50 -3.47
CA ASN A 85 15.55 -9.37 -2.33
C ASN A 85 14.26 -9.99 -1.77
N PHE A 86 13.25 -10.21 -2.63
CA PHE A 86 11.95 -10.74 -2.23
C PHE A 86 11.97 -12.24 -1.93
N GLY A 87 11.16 -12.67 -0.96
CA GLY A 87 10.90 -14.07 -0.63
C GLY A 87 11.71 -14.62 0.55
N LEU A 88 11.64 -15.94 0.76
CA LEU A 88 12.25 -16.63 1.91
C LEU A 88 13.77 -16.77 1.77
N GLU A 89 14.49 -16.70 2.89
CA GLU A 89 15.94 -16.91 2.92
C GLU A 89 16.34 -18.29 2.39
N ASN A 90 15.59 -19.33 2.80
CA ASN A 90 15.91 -20.73 2.54
C ASN A 90 14.82 -21.43 1.72
N GLN A 91 14.71 -21.14 0.42
CA GLN A 91 13.74 -21.84 -0.44
C GLN A 91 14.07 -23.32 -0.61
N SER A 92 13.04 -24.17 -0.50
CA SER A 92 13.13 -25.61 -0.74
C SER A 92 11.83 -26.18 -1.30
N THR A 93 11.89 -27.37 -1.91
CA THR A 93 10.69 -28.09 -2.35
C THR A 93 9.74 -28.40 -1.19
N MET A 94 10.26 -28.61 0.02
CA MET A 94 9.45 -28.88 1.21
C MET A 94 8.54 -27.68 1.56
N ILE A 95 9.05 -26.46 1.39
CA ILE A 95 8.29 -25.22 1.60
C ILE A 95 7.13 -25.11 0.59
N GLY A 96 7.35 -25.52 -0.66
CA GLY A 96 6.28 -25.58 -1.66
C GLY A 96 5.13 -26.50 -1.23
N LEU A 97 5.45 -27.69 -0.71
CA LEU A 97 4.44 -28.63 -0.16
C LEU A 97 3.74 -28.07 1.08
N GLN A 98 4.46 -27.34 1.95
CA GLN A 98 3.88 -26.67 3.12
C GLN A 98 2.89 -25.57 2.70
N PHE A 99 3.19 -24.84 1.62
CA PHE A 99 2.30 -23.82 1.08
C PHE A 99 1.04 -24.42 0.46
N GLU A 100 1.15 -25.54 -0.26
CA GLU A 100 -0.02 -26.30 -0.75
C GLU A 100 -0.90 -26.79 0.40
N LEU A 101 -0.30 -27.38 1.44
CA LEU A 101 -1.02 -27.83 2.63
C LEU A 101 -1.69 -26.67 3.39
N LEU A 102 -1.02 -25.52 3.49
CA LEU A 102 -1.61 -24.31 4.07
C LEU A 102 -2.87 -23.91 3.28
N GLN A 103 -2.80 -23.87 1.95
CA GLN A 103 -3.95 -23.52 1.11
C GLN A 103 -5.12 -24.50 1.32
N GLU A 104 -4.86 -25.81 1.38
CA GLU A 104 -5.90 -26.80 1.67
C GLU A 104 -6.57 -26.53 3.03
N LYS A 105 -5.79 -26.28 4.09
CA LYS A 105 -6.34 -25.97 5.42
C LYS A 105 -7.10 -24.65 5.44
N LEU A 106 -6.63 -23.64 4.72
CA LEU A 106 -7.32 -22.34 4.64
C LEU A 106 -8.66 -22.45 3.91
N ASN A 107 -8.81 -23.36 2.93
CA ASN A 107 -10.07 -23.56 2.21
C ASN A 107 -11.23 -24.02 3.13
N ASP A 108 -10.92 -24.69 4.25
CA ASP A 108 -11.94 -25.04 5.26
C ASP A 108 -12.47 -23.81 6.02
N HIS A 109 -11.74 -22.71 5.99
CA HIS A 109 -11.99 -21.48 6.75
C HIS A 109 -12.34 -20.26 5.89
N ILE A 110 -12.11 -20.35 4.58
CA ILE A 110 -12.43 -19.31 3.60
C ILE A 110 -13.71 -19.69 2.86
N GLU A 111 -14.64 -18.74 2.77
CA GLU A 111 -15.86 -18.89 1.98
C GLU A 111 -15.58 -18.68 0.49
N LYS A 112 -14.84 -17.61 0.16
CA LYS A 112 -14.35 -17.31 -1.20
C LYS A 112 -13.19 -16.31 -1.16
N GLY A 113 -12.30 -16.41 -2.15
CA GLY A 113 -11.41 -15.31 -2.50
C GLY A 113 -12.20 -14.18 -3.17
N THR A 114 -11.87 -12.93 -2.85
CA THR A 114 -12.59 -11.76 -3.37
C THR A 114 -11.72 -10.91 -4.28
N ARG A 115 -10.45 -10.68 -3.94
CA ARG A 115 -9.50 -9.89 -4.75
C ARG A 115 -8.09 -10.48 -4.63
N SER A 116 -7.30 -10.35 -5.70
CA SER A 116 -5.90 -10.77 -5.73
C SER A 116 -5.12 -9.84 -6.65
N GLU A 117 -4.08 -9.22 -6.14
CA GLU A 117 -3.31 -8.21 -6.86
C GLU A 117 -1.85 -8.18 -6.45
N GLY A 118 -1.05 -7.47 -7.24
CA GLY A 118 0.32 -7.15 -6.89
C GLY A 118 0.76 -5.85 -7.53
N GLY A 119 1.83 -5.28 -7.00
CA GLY A 119 2.31 -3.98 -7.42
C GLY A 119 3.56 -3.51 -6.71
N TYR A 120 3.79 -2.20 -6.74
CA TYR A 120 5.04 -1.59 -6.31
C TYR A 120 4.81 -0.45 -5.33
N LEU A 121 5.72 -0.33 -4.37
CA LEU A 121 5.86 0.87 -3.54
C LEU A 121 6.56 1.96 -4.36
N LEU A 122 5.99 3.15 -4.41
CA LEU A 122 6.52 4.29 -5.17
C LEU A 122 7.14 5.37 -4.26
N ALA A 123 6.53 5.63 -3.11
CA ALA A 123 7.03 6.57 -2.13
C ALA A 123 6.53 6.21 -0.72
N GLU A 124 7.34 6.50 0.29
CA GLU A 124 7.03 6.25 1.70
C GLU A 124 7.57 7.39 2.57
N ASN A 125 6.95 7.56 3.73
CA ASN A 125 7.42 8.44 4.81
C ASN A 125 6.88 7.90 6.16
N GLY A 126 7.48 8.30 7.28
CA GLY A 126 7.19 7.79 8.62
C GLY A 126 8.07 6.59 9.03
N ASN A 127 7.71 5.91 10.11
CA ASN A 127 8.52 4.85 10.74
C ASN A 127 8.00 3.42 10.41
N GLY A 128 7.42 3.21 9.23
CA GLY A 128 6.76 1.95 8.87
C GLY A 128 5.52 1.66 9.73
N PHE A 129 4.92 0.48 9.56
CA PHE A 129 3.65 0.14 10.23
C PHE A 129 3.79 -0.47 11.64
N ASP A 130 5.02 -0.61 12.14
CA ASP A 130 5.25 -1.12 13.50
C ASP A 130 4.73 -0.08 14.52
N GLY A 131 3.78 -0.49 15.36
CA GLY A 131 3.09 0.41 16.30
C GLY A 131 1.84 1.10 15.75
N TYR A 132 1.51 0.89 14.47
CA TYR A 132 0.34 1.46 13.78
C TYR A 132 -0.58 0.37 13.23
N PRO A 133 -1.30 -0.37 14.10
CA PRO A 133 -2.08 -1.53 13.71
C PRO A 133 -3.37 -1.18 12.96
N TYR A 134 -3.88 0.03 13.09
CA TYR A 134 -5.07 0.47 12.35
C TYR A 134 -4.64 1.18 11.08
N ARG A 135 -5.15 0.78 9.92
CA ARG A 135 -4.65 1.25 8.64
C ARG A 135 -5.79 1.65 7.73
N ALA A 136 -5.56 2.65 6.88
CA ALA A 136 -6.51 3.12 5.88
C ALA A 136 -5.88 3.09 4.50
N GLU A 137 -6.65 2.67 3.50
CA GLU A 137 -6.20 2.64 2.12
C GLU A 137 -7.21 3.32 1.19
N TRP A 138 -6.69 4.16 0.29
CA TRP A 138 -7.43 4.78 -0.79
C TRP A 138 -6.94 4.20 -2.12
N ARG A 139 -7.83 3.53 -2.83
CA ARG A 139 -7.58 2.92 -4.14
C ARG A 139 -7.97 3.88 -5.25
N LEU A 140 -7.08 4.09 -6.21
CA LEU A 140 -7.18 5.18 -7.17
C LEU A 140 -7.07 4.69 -8.60
N ASN A 141 -7.84 5.29 -9.51
CA ASN A 141 -7.55 5.31 -10.93
C ASN A 141 -6.86 6.63 -11.25
N VAL A 142 -5.60 6.59 -11.68
CA VAL A 142 -4.77 7.77 -11.98
C VAL A 142 -4.42 7.75 -13.46
N SER A 143 -4.81 8.80 -14.18
CA SER A 143 -4.59 8.92 -15.63
C SER A 143 -3.25 9.57 -15.99
N ASP A 144 -2.68 10.36 -15.07
CA ASP A 144 -1.32 10.91 -15.16
C ASP A 144 -0.50 10.57 -13.90
N PRO A 145 0.13 9.38 -13.87
CA PRO A 145 0.88 8.91 -12.70
C PRO A 145 2.05 9.81 -12.31
N ALA A 146 2.73 10.42 -13.28
CA ALA A 146 3.90 11.25 -13.01
C ALA A 146 3.52 12.52 -12.27
N THR A 147 2.46 13.20 -12.73
CA THR A 147 1.95 14.42 -12.08
C THR A 147 1.37 14.09 -10.71
N TYR A 148 0.58 13.02 -10.59
CA TYR A 148 -0.01 12.62 -9.31
C TYR A 148 1.05 12.29 -8.26
N ALA A 149 2.02 11.43 -8.61
CA ALA A 149 3.06 11.02 -7.67
C ALA A 149 3.96 12.18 -7.26
N ALA A 150 4.31 13.08 -8.18
CA ALA A 150 5.08 14.27 -7.84
C ALA A 150 4.34 15.19 -6.85
N SER A 151 3.04 15.41 -7.06
CA SER A 151 2.20 16.21 -6.17
C SER A 151 2.02 15.53 -4.80
N PHE A 152 1.78 14.21 -4.78
CA PHE A 152 1.63 13.45 -3.55
C PHE A 152 2.91 13.46 -2.71
N VAL A 153 4.08 13.27 -3.34
CA VAL A 153 5.39 13.36 -2.67
C VAL A 153 5.62 14.74 -2.07
N LYS A 154 5.23 15.82 -2.77
CA LYS A 154 5.28 17.18 -2.23
C LYS A 154 4.36 17.34 -1.01
N PHE A 155 3.15 16.79 -1.07
CA PHE A 155 2.18 16.81 0.02
C PHE A 155 2.69 16.07 1.26
N MET A 156 3.06 14.80 1.12
CA MET A 156 3.47 13.94 2.24
C MET A 156 4.76 14.41 2.94
N ASN A 157 5.57 15.22 2.26
CA ASN A 157 6.83 15.78 2.80
C ASN A 157 6.71 17.26 3.20
N SER A 158 5.52 17.84 3.18
CA SER A 158 5.33 19.21 3.68
C SER A 158 5.44 19.26 5.20
N ASP A 159 5.99 20.35 5.75
CA ASP A 159 6.15 20.53 7.20
C ASP A 159 4.82 20.37 7.97
N GLU A 160 3.72 20.82 7.37
CA GLU A 160 2.37 20.70 7.93
C GLU A 160 1.95 19.22 8.05
N VAL A 161 2.11 18.45 6.99
CA VAL A 161 1.74 17.01 6.98
C VAL A 161 2.67 16.20 7.86
N LEU A 162 3.98 16.50 7.85
CA LEU A 162 4.95 15.90 8.77
C LEU A 162 4.57 16.14 10.23
N SER A 163 4.09 17.34 10.57
CA SER A 163 3.63 17.64 11.93
C SER A 163 2.35 16.90 12.30
N ILE A 164 1.43 16.67 11.36
CA ILE A 164 0.15 15.98 11.61
C ILE A 164 0.36 14.47 11.70
N MET A 165 1.05 13.88 10.72
CA MET A 165 1.32 12.44 10.67
C MET A 165 2.34 12.02 11.73
N ASN A 166 3.29 12.90 12.08
CA ASN A 166 4.41 12.61 12.97
C ASN A 166 5.18 11.37 12.48
N GLU A 167 5.18 10.29 13.25
CA GLU A 167 5.87 9.04 12.91
C GLU A 167 4.98 8.04 12.13
N ARG A 168 3.70 8.37 11.90
CA ARG A 168 2.76 7.49 11.18
C ARG A 168 3.21 7.26 9.74
N PRO A 169 3.15 6.01 9.25
CA PRO A 169 3.48 5.73 7.86
C PRO A 169 2.42 6.34 6.92
N LEU A 170 2.91 6.90 5.82
CA LEU A 170 2.10 7.33 4.69
C LEU A 170 2.83 6.91 3.41
N GLU A 171 2.17 6.10 2.61
CA GLU A 171 2.76 5.45 1.45
C GLU A 171 1.93 5.67 0.19
N LEU A 172 2.61 5.71 -0.94
CA LEU A 172 2.04 5.71 -2.28
C LEU A 172 2.59 4.50 -3.03
N GLY A 173 1.71 3.79 -3.73
CA GLY A 173 2.12 2.74 -4.64
C GLY A 173 1.27 2.62 -5.89
N SER A 174 1.65 1.64 -6.72
CA SER A 174 1.01 1.32 -7.99
C SER A 174 0.57 -0.13 -8.04
N VAL A 175 -0.48 -0.40 -8.81
CA VAL A 175 -0.97 -1.75 -9.11
C VAL A 175 -0.35 -2.20 -10.43
N ALA A 176 0.35 -3.33 -10.42
CA ALA A 176 0.99 -3.90 -11.60
C ALA A 176 0.20 -5.07 -12.21
N GLY A 177 -0.65 -5.73 -11.42
CA GLY A 177 -1.45 -6.85 -11.91
C GLY A 177 -2.57 -7.27 -10.98
N GLY A 178 -3.55 -7.98 -11.54
CA GLY A 178 -4.68 -8.56 -10.81
C GLY A 178 -5.96 -7.72 -10.82
N MET A 179 -5.85 -6.38 -10.96
CA MET A 179 -7.01 -5.48 -11.00
C MET A 179 -7.26 -4.86 -12.37
N THR A 180 -8.53 -4.52 -12.61
CA THR A 180 -8.96 -3.75 -13.78
C THR A 180 -9.51 -2.42 -13.29
N GLY A 181 -8.88 -1.30 -13.66
CA GLY A 181 -9.34 0.05 -13.34
C GLY A 181 -8.59 0.71 -12.18
N GLU A 182 -8.34 0.02 -11.08
CA GLU A 182 -7.43 0.54 -10.04
C GLU A 182 -5.98 0.50 -10.54
N THR A 183 -5.25 1.58 -10.30
CA THR A 183 -3.88 1.77 -10.82
C THR A 183 -2.90 2.16 -9.73
N HIS A 184 -3.36 2.80 -8.66
CA HIS A 184 -2.55 3.31 -7.57
C HIS A 184 -3.29 3.14 -6.24
N TRP A 185 -2.55 3.24 -5.16
CA TRP A 185 -3.08 3.25 -3.81
C TRP A 185 -2.30 4.22 -2.94
N VAL A 186 -2.97 4.77 -1.94
CA VAL A 186 -2.37 5.49 -0.82
C VAL A 186 -2.69 4.68 0.44
N TYR A 187 -1.70 4.44 1.29
CA TYR A 187 -1.85 3.61 2.48
C TYR A 187 -1.24 4.31 3.69
N ALA A 188 -1.99 4.36 4.79
CA ALA A 188 -1.59 5.11 5.99
C ALA A 188 -1.86 4.32 7.27
N GLY A 189 -1.00 4.50 8.27
CA GLY A 189 -1.07 3.82 9.57
C GLY A 189 -1.48 4.75 10.71
N PHE A 190 -2.20 4.19 11.69
CA PHE A 190 -2.77 4.87 12.85
C PHE A 190 -2.75 3.93 14.06
N GLU A 191 -2.83 4.51 15.25
CA GLU A 191 -2.86 3.73 16.49
C GLU A 191 -4.20 2.98 16.66
N ASN A 192 -5.30 3.59 16.23
CA ASN A 192 -6.67 3.08 16.32
C ASN A 192 -7.64 3.93 15.49
N ILE A 193 -8.92 3.57 15.47
CA ILE A 193 -9.95 4.31 14.71
C ILE A 193 -10.13 5.77 15.16
N ILE A 194 -9.98 6.10 16.44
CA ILE A 194 -10.12 7.49 16.92
C ILE A 194 -8.94 8.32 16.39
N ASP A 195 -7.74 7.76 16.49
CA ASP A 195 -6.53 8.37 15.93
C ASP A 195 -6.64 8.61 14.42
N TYR A 196 -7.15 7.62 13.67
CA TYR A 196 -7.46 7.76 12.25
C TYR A 196 -8.41 8.93 11.98
N MET A 197 -9.56 8.97 12.65
CA MET A 197 -10.58 9.99 12.40
C MET A 197 -10.06 11.40 12.73
N MET A 198 -9.30 11.56 13.81
CA MET A 198 -8.74 12.86 14.20
C MET A 198 -7.60 13.28 13.27
N THR A 199 -6.70 12.37 12.92
CA THR A 199 -5.54 12.65 12.05
C THR A 199 -6.01 13.00 10.64
N MET A 200 -6.92 12.22 10.07
CA MET A 200 -7.44 12.52 8.73
C MET A 200 -8.30 13.77 8.68
N GLN A 201 -9.02 14.11 9.76
CA GLN A 201 -9.70 15.40 9.87
C GLN A 201 -8.70 16.57 9.77
N ALA A 202 -7.54 16.47 10.44
CA ALA A 202 -6.49 17.49 10.36
C ALA A 202 -5.85 17.54 8.95
N ILE A 203 -5.55 16.37 8.36
CA ILE A 203 -5.01 16.29 6.99
C ILE A 203 -5.96 16.95 5.99
N TYR A 204 -7.26 16.64 6.02
CA TYR A 204 -8.22 17.20 5.07
C TYR A 204 -8.45 18.71 5.23
N ALA A 205 -8.10 19.28 6.38
CA ALA A 205 -8.14 20.71 6.64
C ALA A 205 -6.82 21.44 6.29
N SER A 206 -5.76 20.72 5.95
CA SER A 206 -4.43 21.27 5.70
C SER A 206 -4.32 21.98 4.34
N ASP A 207 -3.52 23.04 4.29
CA ASP A 207 -3.22 23.75 3.03
C ASP A 207 -2.46 22.83 2.07
N ALA A 208 -1.57 21.98 2.59
CA ALA A 208 -0.85 21.00 1.80
C ALA A 208 -1.78 20.00 1.08
N PHE A 209 -2.82 19.50 1.77
CA PHE A 209 -3.78 18.59 1.14
C PHE A 209 -4.61 19.30 0.07
N MET A 210 -5.08 20.53 0.33
CA MET A 210 -5.82 21.31 -0.65
C MET A 210 -4.98 21.56 -1.92
N LEU A 211 -3.70 21.89 -1.76
CA LEU A 211 -2.79 22.07 -2.88
C LEU A 211 -2.59 20.79 -3.69
N HIS A 212 -2.45 19.64 -3.02
CA HIS A 212 -2.39 18.35 -3.69
C HIS A 212 -3.66 18.05 -4.49
N GLN A 213 -4.84 18.30 -3.91
CA GLN A 213 -6.12 18.12 -4.60
C GLN A 213 -6.24 19.03 -5.82
N GLU A 214 -5.74 20.27 -5.75
CA GLU A 214 -5.71 21.20 -6.89
C GLU A 214 -4.78 20.69 -8.00
N GLU A 215 -3.54 20.32 -7.66
CA GLU A 215 -2.54 19.81 -8.61
C GLU A 215 -2.95 18.47 -9.25
N ALA A 216 -3.63 17.62 -8.48
CA ALA A 216 -4.13 16.32 -8.94
C ALA A 216 -5.55 16.39 -9.53
N SER A 217 -6.14 17.59 -9.65
CA SER A 217 -7.51 17.75 -10.10
C SER A 217 -7.71 17.21 -11.53
N GLY A 218 -8.69 16.32 -11.69
CA GLY A 218 -9.03 15.72 -12.98
C GLY A 218 -8.10 14.62 -13.48
N ILE A 219 -7.02 14.29 -12.73
CA ILE A 219 -6.10 13.21 -13.10
C ILE A 219 -6.20 11.96 -12.22
N PHE A 220 -7.09 11.96 -11.22
CA PHE A 220 -7.43 10.76 -10.47
C PHE A 220 -8.92 10.64 -10.13
N THR A 221 -9.36 9.42 -9.87
CA THR A 221 -10.66 9.09 -9.27
C THR A 221 -10.44 8.16 -8.07
N LEU A 222 -11.09 8.44 -6.94
CA LEU A 222 -11.17 7.50 -5.82
C LEU A 222 -12.12 6.36 -6.19
N MET A 223 -11.59 5.14 -6.21
CA MET A 223 -12.33 3.93 -6.60
C MET A 223 -12.88 3.19 -5.40
N ARG A 224 -12.10 3.13 -4.32
CA ARG A 224 -12.43 2.42 -3.08
C ARG A 224 -11.66 3.04 -1.92
N GLU A 225 -12.27 3.08 -0.76
CA GLU A 225 -11.65 3.48 0.50
C GLU A 225 -12.05 2.47 1.56
N PHE A 226 -11.08 1.99 2.32
CA PHE A 226 -11.34 1.09 3.43
C PHE A 226 -10.38 1.30 4.58
N THR A 227 -10.76 0.79 5.74
CA THR A 227 -9.87 0.64 6.88
C THR A 227 -9.78 -0.80 7.32
N GLU A 228 -8.67 -1.12 7.97
CA GLU A 228 -8.37 -2.46 8.46
C GLU A 228 -7.56 -2.41 9.74
N THR A 229 -7.66 -3.50 10.52
CA THR A 229 -6.81 -3.74 11.68
C THR A 229 -5.85 -4.88 11.35
N ASN A 230 -4.57 -4.67 11.62
CA ASN A 230 -3.55 -5.70 11.57
C ASN A 230 -3.75 -6.71 12.71
N LEU A 231 -3.94 -7.98 12.37
CA LEU A 231 -4.12 -9.08 13.32
C LEU A 231 -2.79 -9.75 13.65
N ALA A 232 -1.90 -9.86 12.67
CA ALA A 232 -0.60 -10.48 12.82
C ALA A 232 0.38 -9.99 11.75
N THR A 233 1.65 -9.87 12.13
CA THR A 233 2.78 -9.55 11.25
C THR A 233 3.85 -10.61 11.41
N PHE A 234 4.42 -11.04 10.28
CA PHE A 234 5.44 -12.08 10.20
C PHE A 234 6.62 -11.56 9.37
N LYS A 235 7.83 -11.53 9.93
CA LYS A 235 9.07 -11.02 9.31
C LYS A 235 10.16 -12.09 9.40
#